data_AF-A0A9D7DBM9-F1
#
_entry.id   AF-A0A9D7DBM9-F1
#
_cell.length_a   1.000
_cell.length_b   1.000
_cell.length_c   1.000
_cell.angle_alpha   90.00
_cell.angle_beta   90.00
_cell.angle_gamma   90.00
#
_symmetry.space_group_name_H-M   'P 1'
#
loop_
_entity.id
_entity.type
_entity.pdbx_description
1 polymer ?
#
loop_
_entity_poly.entity_id
_entity_poly.type
_entity_poly.pdbx_seq_one_letter_code
_entity_poly.pdbx_strand_id
1 'polypeptide(L)'
;MTNFFRSGRMHALLFGLSFSLFAVAQRNCGSMDYLDQQIQADPDRAARLQEIESFTQTWIEEHGAEDRAVVTIPVVFHVVYANSAQNITDAKVQAQIAQLNADFARLNSDANQTPAVFAALGANTEVQFCLAQRDPNGAATTGIVRRSTTVSSFSGNDAVKYTANGGSNAWPRDSYLNIWSCNLGSSLLGYAQFPRWSRSNRWSGRSL
;
A
#
# COMPACT_ATOMS: atom_id res chain seq x y z
N MET A 1 17.27 55.87 63.57
CA MET A 1 17.01 55.98 62.11
C MET A 1 17.87 54.89 61.49
N THR A 2 17.41 53.74 60.99
CA THR A 2 16.21 53.39 60.23
C THR A 2 15.88 51.90 60.47
N ASN A 3 14.60 51.57 60.56
CA ASN A 3 14.08 50.19 60.48
C ASN A 3 14.21 49.66 59.04
N PHE A 4 14.43 48.35 58.82
CA PHE A 4 13.55 47.57 57.93
C PHE A 4 13.69 46.03 58.05
N PHE A 5 12.59 45.37 57.67
CA PHE A 5 12.11 44.01 57.90
C PHE A 5 12.76 42.85 57.12
N ARG A 6 12.64 41.63 57.72
CA ARG A 6 12.32 40.26 57.20
C ARG A 6 12.87 39.79 55.84
N SER A 7 13.27 38.51 55.77
CA SER A 7 12.63 37.50 54.87
C SER A 7 13.23 36.09 55.05
N GLY A 8 12.38 35.11 55.37
CA GLY A 8 12.71 33.69 55.38
C GLY A 8 12.58 33.09 53.98
N ARG A 9 13.53 32.23 53.59
CA ARG A 9 13.53 31.55 52.29
C ARG A 9 12.89 30.16 52.41
N MET A 10 11.59 30.09 52.09
CA MET A 10 10.89 28.85 51.76
C MET A 10 11.46 28.29 50.45
N HIS A 11 12.03 27.08 50.51
CA HIS A 11 12.42 26.32 49.33
C HIS A 11 11.17 25.58 48.82
N ALA A 12 10.56 26.08 47.75
CA ALA A 12 9.48 25.39 47.05
C ALA A 12 10.10 24.34 46.11
N LEU A 13 9.89 23.05 46.40
CA LEU A 13 10.17 21.96 45.47
C LEU A 13 9.10 21.95 44.37
N LEU A 14 9.49 22.28 43.14
CA LEU A 14 8.68 22.12 41.94
C LEU A 14 8.81 20.68 41.43
N PHE A 15 7.78 19.86 41.64
CA PHE A 15 7.67 18.53 41.04
C PHE A 15 7.18 18.71 39.58
N GLY A 16 8.09 18.65 38.62
CA GLY A 16 7.78 18.78 37.20
C GLY A 16 7.08 17.54 36.66
N LEU A 17 5.77 17.61 36.44
CA LEU A 17 5.01 16.59 35.72
C LEU A 17 5.42 16.62 34.24
N SER A 18 6.34 15.73 33.85
CA SER A 18 6.73 15.58 32.44
C SER A 18 5.61 14.83 31.70
N PHE A 19 4.71 15.58 31.07
CA PHE A 19 3.71 15.02 30.16
C PHE A 19 4.40 14.60 28.87
N SER A 20 4.71 13.31 28.76
CA SER A 20 5.25 12.74 27.53
C SER A 20 4.16 12.78 26.46
N LEU A 21 4.33 13.66 25.47
CA LEU A 21 3.50 13.67 24.27
C LEU A 21 3.82 12.41 23.46
N PHE A 22 2.97 11.40 23.55
CA PHE A 22 2.98 10.29 22.61
C PHE A 22 2.53 10.81 21.25
N ALA A 23 3.47 11.05 20.34
CA ALA A 23 3.16 11.30 18.94
C ALA A 23 2.70 9.98 18.29
N VAL A 24 1.38 9.81 18.18
CA VAL A 24 0.79 8.80 17.29
C VAL A 24 0.97 9.29 15.86
N ALA A 25 1.97 8.77 15.16
CA ALA A 25 2.00 8.85 13.70
C ALA A 25 0.90 7.92 13.17
N GLN A 26 -0.30 8.46 12.96
CA GLN A 26 -1.40 7.69 12.37
C GLN A 26 -1.02 7.35 10.93
N ARG A 27 -0.89 6.06 10.61
CA ARG A 27 -0.74 5.61 9.21
C ARG A 27 -2.00 6.03 8.46
N ASN A 28 -1.86 6.94 7.50
CA ASN A 28 -2.99 7.38 6.69
C ASN A 28 -3.02 6.65 5.34
N CYS A 29 -4.00 5.76 5.19
CA CYS A 29 -4.25 4.98 3.98
C CYS A 29 -5.57 5.45 3.37
N GLY A 30 -5.52 5.96 2.13
CA GLY A 30 -6.68 6.57 1.46
C GLY A 30 -7.58 5.57 0.73
N SER A 31 -7.44 4.26 0.97
CA SER A 31 -8.16 3.25 0.17
C SER A 31 -9.67 3.26 0.40
N MET A 32 -10.13 3.55 1.63
CA MET A 32 -11.56 3.66 1.92
C MET A 32 -12.14 4.95 1.35
N ASP A 33 -11.49 6.09 1.56
CA ASP A 33 -11.90 7.36 0.94
C ASP A 33 -11.99 7.24 -0.58
N TYR A 34 -11.02 6.56 -1.20
CA TYR A 34 -11.02 6.29 -2.62
C TYR A 34 -12.16 5.35 -3.05
N LEU A 35 -12.48 4.32 -2.26
CA LEU A 35 -13.62 3.45 -2.51
C LEU A 35 -14.95 4.22 -2.44
N ASP A 36 -15.10 5.09 -1.44
CA ASP A 36 -16.31 5.90 -1.26
C ASP A 36 -16.48 6.88 -2.44
N GLN A 37 -15.40 7.50 -2.91
CA GLN A 37 -15.43 8.30 -4.14
C GLN A 37 -15.88 7.48 -5.36
N GLN A 38 -15.40 6.23 -5.48
CA GLN A 38 -15.84 5.34 -6.56
C GLN A 38 -17.32 4.98 -6.45
N ILE A 39 -17.84 4.75 -5.25
CA ILE A 39 -19.26 4.44 -5.02
C ILE A 39 -20.14 5.66 -5.34
N GLN A 40 -19.69 6.86 -4.97
CA GLN A 40 -20.39 8.11 -5.30
C GLN A 40 -20.40 8.39 -6.81
N ALA A 41 -19.30 8.09 -7.50
CA ALA A 41 -19.18 8.32 -8.94
C ALA A 41 -19.90 7.26 -9.80
N ASP A 42 -20.09 6.05 -9.28
CA ASP A 42 -20.64 4.91 -10.00
C ASP A 42 -21.63 4.16 -9.07
N PRO A 43 -22.95 4.44 -9.18
CA PRO A 43 -23.98 3.88 -8.29
C PRO A 43 -23.99 2.35 -8.23
N ASP A 44 -23.58 1.68 -9.30
CA ASP A 44 -23.54 0.22 -9.38
C ASP A 44 -22.28 -0.37 -8.71
N ARG A 45 -21.34 0.45 -8.24
CA ARG A 45 -20.08 -0.01 -7.64
C ARG A 45 -20.33 -0.81 -6.36
N ALA A 46 -21.25 -0.37 -5.51
CA ALA A 46 -21.60 -1.08 -4.29
C ALA A 46 -22.19 -2.47 -4.61
N ALA A 47 -23.11 -2.55 -5.59
CA ALA A 47 -23.68 -3.81 -6.03
C ALA A 47 -22.60 -4.77 -6.56
N ARG A 48 -21.66 -4.29 -7.39
CA ARG A 48 -20.55 -5.13 -7.90
C ARG A 48 -19.59 -5.61 -6.81
N LEU A 49 -19.42 -4.88 -5.71
CA LEU A 49 -18.65 -5.37 -4.56
C LEU A 49 -19.39 -6.53 -3.88
N GLN A 50 -20.71 -6.41 -3.68
CA GLN A 50 -21.53 -7.50 -3.14
C GLN A 50 -21.53 -8.74 -4.04
N GLU A 51 -21.53 -8.56 -5.36
CA GLU A 51 -21.38 -9.66 -6.32
C GLU A 51 -20.02 -10.39 -6.14
N ILE A 52 -18.93 -9.66 -5.90
CA ILE A 52 -17.60 -10.25 -5.65
C ILE A 52 -17.60 -11.05 -4.36
N GLU A 53 -18.17 -10.53 -3.28
CA GLU A 53 -18.25 -11.25 -2.00
C GLU A 53 -19.09 -12.52 -2.14
N SER A 54 -20.24 -12.44 -2.81
CA SER A 54 -21.13 -13.59 -3.05
C SER A 54 -20.45 -14.66 -3.91
N PHE A 55 -19.76 -14.23 -4.97
CA PHE A 55 -18.96 -15.12 -5.81
C PHE A 55 -17.85 -15.80 -5.01
N THR A 56 -17.12 -15.04 -4.18
CA THR A 56 -16.02 -15.56 -3.37
C THR A 56 -16.50 -16.59 -2.37
N GLN A 57 -17.63 -16.32 -1.69
CA GLN A 57 -18.25 -17.27 -0.76
C GLN A 57 -18.66 -18.57 -1.46
N THR A 58 -19.32 -18.46 -2.63
CA THR A 58 -19.71 -19.62 -3.43
C THR A 58 -18.49 -20.44 -3.85
N TRP A 59 -17.43 -19.77 -4.32
CA TRP A 59 -16.20 -20.43 -4.75
C TRP A 59 -15.55 -21.22 -3.61
N ILE A 60 -15.50 -20.63 -2.40
CA ILE A 60 -14.96 -21.28 -1.20
C ILE A 60 -15.81 -22.51 -0.81
N GLU A 61 -17.13 -22.41 -0.88
CA GLU A 61 -18.03 -23.53 -0.57
C GLU A 61 -17.91 -24.69 -1.56
N GLU A 62 -17.72 -24.38 -2.85
CA GLU A 62 -17.63 -25.38 -3.93
C GLU A 62 -16.26 -26.07 -4.00
N HIS A 63 -15.17 -25.36 -3.72
CA HIS A 63 -13.80 -25.86 -3.95
C HIS A 63 -13.03 -26.14 -2.65
N GLY A 64 -13.48 -25.62 -1.51
CA GLY A 64 -12.79 -25.78 -0.23
C GLY A 64 -11.36 -25.21 -0.25
N ALA A 65 -10.51 -25.73 0.64
CA ALA A 65 -9.08 -25.43 0.63
C ALA A 65 -8.35 -26.48 -0.21
N GLU A 66 -8.21 -26.23 -1.51
CA GLU A 66 -7.39 -27.07 -2.39
C GLU A 66 -5.89 -26.86 -2.13
N ASP A 67 -5.06 -27.81 -2.60
CA ASP A 67 -3.60 -27.65 -2.66
C ASP A 67 -3.28 -26.40 -3.50
N ARG A 68 -2.70 -25.40 -2.85
CA ARG A 68 -2.40 -24.12 -3.47
C ARG A 68 -1.01 -24.15 -4.07
N ALA A 69 -0.93 -23.84 -5.36
CA ALA A 69 0.35 -23.50 -5.98
C ALA A 69 0.74 -22.05 -5.62
N VAL A 70 2.04 -21.80 -5.50
CA VAL A 70 2.54 -20.43 -5.29
C VAL A 70 2.16 -19.55 -6.49
N VAL A 71 1.41 -18.48 -6.22
CA VAL A 71 1.00 -17.51 -7.23
C VAL A 71 2.05 -16.41 -7.33
N THR A 72 2.75 -16.36 -8.46
CA THR A 72 3.72 -15.28 -8.74
C THR A 72 3.06 -14.15 -9.51
N ILE A 73 3.01 -12.96 -8.90
CA ILE A 73 2.43 -11.73 -9.45
C ILE A 73 3.56 -10.88 -10.07
N PRO A 74 3.52 -10.62 -11.40
CA PRO A 74 4.44 -9.67 -12.04
C PRO A 74 4.13 -8.24 -11.62
N VAL A 75 5.15 -7.52 -11.15
CA VAL A 75 5.05 -6.14 -10.65
C VAL A 75 5.74 -5.18 -11.60
N VAL A 76 5.10 -4.06 -11.89
CA VAL A 76 5.74 -2.90 -12.51
C VAL A 76 5.70 -1.72 -11.55
N PHE A 77 6.87 -1.15 -11.26
CA PHE A 77 7.03 0.07 -10.47
C PHE A 77 7.12 1.29 -11.38
N HIS A 78 6.16 2.21 -11.25
CA HIS A 78 6.16 3.51 -11.88
C HIS A 78 6.72 4.55 -10.90
N VAL A 79 8.00 4.86 -11.00
CA VAL A 79 8.65 5.93 -10.22
C VAL A 79 8.40 7.26 -10.91
N VAL A 80 7.47 8.05 -10.38
CA VAL A 80 7.10 9.37 -10.90
C VAL A 80 7.71 10.45 -10.00
N TYR A 81 8.65 11.23 -10.52
CA TYR A 81 9.52 12.10 -9.71
C TYR A 81 9.64 13.52 -10.26
N ALA A 82 9.62 14.51 -9.39
CA ALA A 82 9.87 15.93 -9.72
C ALA A 82 11.30 16.37 -9.35
N ASN A 83 12.03 15.58 -8.57
CA ASN A 83 13.41 15.85 -8.17
C ASN A 83 14.17 14.54 -7.89
N SER A 84 15.49 14.64 -7.67
CA SER A 84 16.37 13.49 -7.46
C SER A 84 16.03 12.65 -6.22
N ALA A 85 15.55 13.28 -5.14
CA ALA A 85 15.19 12.56 -3.92
C ALA A 85 13.97 11.64 -4.14
N GLN A 86 13.03 12.05 -5.00
CA GLN A 86 11.86 11.25 -5.38
C GLN A 86 12.20 10.17 -6.43
N ASN A 87 13.31 10.32 -7.16
CA ASN A 87 13.78 9.32 -8.11
C ASN A 87 14.50 8.17 -7.36
N ILE A 88 13.73 7.37 -6.61
CA ILE A 88 14.25 6.31 -5.73
C ILE A 88 15.11 5.29 -6.49
N THR A 89 16.16 4.77 -5.88
CA THR A 89 17.08 3.82 -6.52
C THR A 89 16.41 2.46 -6.78
N ASP A 90 16.93 1.71 -7.75
CA ASP A 90 16.49 0.33 -8.00
C ASP A 90 16.61 -0.52 -6.73
N ALA A 91 17.65 -0.32 -5.92
CA ALA A 91 17.83 -1.01 -4.65
C ALA A 91 16.66 -0.78 -3.67
N LYS A 92 16.07 0.43 -3.63
CA LYS A 92 14.88 0.69 -2.81
C LYS A 92 13.64 -0.03 -3.34
N VAL A 93 13.49 -0.11 -4.67
CA VAL A 93 12.41 -0.88 -5.29
C VAL A 93 12.55 -2.36 -4.98
N GLN A 94 13.77 -2.91 -5.12
CA GLN A 94 14.06 -4.32 -4.80
C GLN A 94 13.83 -4.62 -3.32
N ALA A 95 14.22 -3.73 -2.41
CA ALA A 95 13.96 -3.88 -0.98
C ALA A 95 12.45 -3.96 -0.70
N GLN A 96 11.62 -3.18 -1.40
CA GLN A 96 10.17 -3.25 -1.25
C GLN A 96 9.60 -4.58 -1.76
N ILE A 97 10.09 -5.09 -2.90
CA ILE A 97 9.69 -6.42 -3.40
C ILE A 97 10.11 -7.52 -2.42
N ALA A 98 11.32 -7.44 -1.86
CA ALA A 98 11.79 -8.38 -0.85
C ALA A 98 10.93 -8.35 0.42
N GLN A 99 10.56 -7.15 0.90
CA GLN A 99 9.67 -7.01 2.05
C GLN A 99 8.27 -7.57 1.76
N LEU A 100 7.70 -7.30 0.58
CA LEU A 100 6.41 -7.89 0.18
C LEU A 100 6.47 -9.42 0.21
N ASN A 101 7.52 -10.01 -0.36
CA ASN A 101 7.70 -11.46 -0.32
C ASN A 101 7.88 -12.00 1.11
N ALA A 102 8.61 -11.30 1.96
CA ALA A 102 8.77 -11.69 3.36
C ALA A 102 7.44 -11.64 4.12
N ASP A 103 6.67 -10.57 3.98
CA ASP A 103 5.39 -10.38 4.68
C ASP A 103 4.34 -11.39 4.19
N PHE A 104 4.19 -11.55 2.87
CA PHE A 104 3.20 -12.45 2.28
C PHE A 104 3.55 -13.92 2.49
N ALA A 105 4.82 -14.27 2.66
CA ALA A 105 5.25 -15.62 3.01
C ALA A 105 5.35 -15.87 4.53
N ARG A 106 5.10 -14.86 5.36
CA ARG A 106 5.34 -14.89 6.83
C ARG A 106 6.79 -15.25 7.19
N LEU A 107 7.73 -14.79 6.38
CA LEU A 107 9.18 -14.90 6.57
C LEU A 107 9.80 -13.58 7.07
N ASN A 108 8.96 -12.59 7.40
CA ASN A 108 9.37 -11.33 7.99
C ASN A 108 10.02 -11.53 9.37
N SER A 109 11.07 -10.75 9.66
CA SER A 109 11.91 -10.93 10.86
C SER A 109 11.16 -10.76 12.19
N ASP A 110 10.06 -10.01 12.18
CA ASP A 110 9.18 -9.75 13.31
C ASP A 110 7.96 -10.69 13.37
N ALA A 111 7.89 -11.73 12.52
CA ALA A 111 6.78 -12.70 12.56
C ALA A 111 6.60 -13.35 13.95
N ASN A 112 7.71 -13.57 14.67
CA ASN A 112 7.73 -14.09 16.03
C ASN A 112 7.22 -13.11 17.11
N GLN A 113 6.99 -11.84 16.76
CA GLN A 113 6.41 -10.83 17.64
C GLN A 113 4.87 -10.87 17.63
N THR A 114 4.26 -11.73 16.81
CA THR A 114 2.81 -11.98 16.85
C THR A 114 2.41 -12.47 18.25
N PRO A 115 1.45 -11.83 18.95
CA PRO A 115 0.99 -12.31 20.25
C PRO A 115 0.58 -13.78 20.20
N ALA A 116 0.94 -14.56 21.22
CA ALA A 116 0.78 -16.01 21.23
C ALA A 116 -0.66 -16.47 20.93
N VAL A 117 -1.67 -15.71 21.39
CA VAL A 117 -3.09 -15.96 21.13
C VAL A 117 -3.46 -15.92 19.64
N PHE A 118 -2.69 -15.21 18.82
CA PHE A 118 -2.89 -15.09 17.37
C PHE A 118 -1.86 -15.86 16.55
N ALA A 119 -0.90 -16.55 17.17
CA ALA A 119 0.19 -17.21 16.47
C ALA A 119 -0.32 -18.23 15.44
N ALA A 120 -1.41 -18.94 15.75
CA ALA A 120 -2.05 -19.92 14.87
C ALA A 120 -2.84 -19.31 13.69
N LEU A 121 -3.14 -18.00 13.72
CA LEU A 121 -3.87 -17.30 12.65
C LEU A 121 -2.93 -16.72 11.57
N GLY A 122 -1.63 -16.66 11.87
CA GLY A 122 -0.65 -16.17 10.92
C GLY A 122 -0.35 -17.20 9.84
N ALA A 123 -0.48 -16.80 8.57
CA ALA A 123 -0.34 -17.70 7.44
C ALA A 123 0.72 -17.24 6.44
N ASN A 124 1.32 -18.21 5.75
CA ASN A 124 1.93 -17.99 4.44
C ASN A 124 0.80 -17.93 3.41
N THR A 125 0.72 -16.85 2.65
CA THR A 125 -0.34 -16.63 1.65
C THR A 125 -0.07 -17.33 0.32
N GLU A 126 1.14 -17.87 0.13
CA GLU A 126 1.63 -18.47 -1.12
C GLU A 126 1.58 -17.51 -2.31
N VAL A 127 1.58 -16.20 -2.04
CA VAL A 127 1.73 -15.14 -3.04
C VAL A 127 3.19 -14.67 -3.06
N GLN A 128 3.77 -14.64 -4.25
CA GLN A 128 5.10 -14.11 -4.51
C GLN A 128 5.02 -12.95 -5.50
N PHE A 129 5.89 -11.96 -5.34
CA PHE A 129 6.03 -10.82 -6.21
C PHE A 129 7.40 -10.86 -6.90
N CYS A 130 7.41 -10.60 -8.20
CA CYS A 130 8.63 -10.41 -8.96
C CYS A 130 8.49 -9.17 -9.84
N LEU A 131 9.58 -8.44 -10.07
CA LEU A 131 9.55 -7.39 -11.09
C LEU A 131 9.34 -8.03 -12.46
N ALA A 132 8.48 -7.40 -13.26
CA ALA A 132 8.22 -7.83 -14.63
C ALA A 132 9.52 -7.85 -15.45
N GLN A 133 9.77 -8.96 -16.13
CA GLN A 133 10.92 -9.11 -17.04
C GLN A 133 10.56 -8.85 -18.50
N ARG A 134 9.26 -8.77 -18.81
CA ARG A 134 8.74 -8.38 -20.12
C ARG A 134 7.71 -7.27 -19.98
N ASP A 135 7.81 -6.27 -20.86
CA ASP A 135 6.84 -5.20 -20.97
C ASP A 135 5.57 -5.66 -21.72
N PRO A 136 4.52 -4.83 -21.82
CA PRO A 136 3.28 -5.21 -22.50
C PRO A 136 3.43 -5.52 -23.99
N ASN A 137 4.53 -5.08 -24.62
CA ASN A 137 4.85 -5.36 -26.02
C ASN A 137 5.75 -6.61 -26.16
N GLY A 138 6.08 -7.29 -25.05
CA GLY A 138 6.92 -8.48 -25.00
C GLY A 138 8.42 -8.21 -24.94
N ALA A 139 8.86 -6.95 -24.94
CA ALA A 139 10.26 -6.57 -24.89
C ALA A 139 10.84 -6.75 -23.47
N ALA A 140 12.14 -6.99 -23.36
CA ALA A 140 12.82 -7.12 -22.07
C ALA A 140 12.74 -5.80 -21.28
N THR A 141 12.50 -5.90 -19.98
CA THR A 141 12.39 -4.75 -19.07
C THR A 141 12.91 -5.09 -17.68
N THR A 142 13.23 -4.05 -16.91
CA THR A 142 13.57 -4.17 -15.49
C THR A 142 12.34 -4.21 -14.58
N GLY A 143 11.15 -3.95 -15.14
CA GLY A 143 9.91 -3.77 -14.38
C GLY A 143 9.85 -2.43 -13.65
N ILE A 144 10.76 -1.49 -13.96
CA ILE A 144 10.80 -0.16 -13.37
C ILE A 144 10.67 0.88 -14.48
N VAL A 145 9.56 1.62 -14.47
CA VAL A 145 9.31 2.77 -15.33
C VAL A 145 9.66 4.03 -14.55
N ARG A 146 10.56 4.86 -15.07
CA ARG A 146 10.96 6.12 -14.45
C ARG A 146 10.43 7.28 -15.27
N ARG A 147 9.71 8.19 -14.63
CA ARG A 147 9.15 9.36 -15.30
C ARG A 147 9.32 10.64 -14.51
N SER A 148 10.03 11.59 -15.10
CA SER A 148 10.08 12.96 -14.59
C SER A 148 8.73 13.65 -14.77
N THR A 149 8.33 14.47 -13.80
CA THR A 149 7.11 15.28 -13.82
C THR A 149 7.37 16.68 -13.30
N THR A 150 6.54 17.64 -13.70
CA THR A 150 6.50 19.00 -13.13
C THR A 150 5.48 19.12 -12.00
N VAL A 151 4.66 18.08 -11.78
CA VAL A 151 3.67 18.04 -10.70
C VAL A 151 4.41 17.91 -9.37
N SER A 152 4.19 18.88 -8.46
CA SER A 152 4.87 18.94 -7.16
C SER A 152 4.43 17.83 -6.21
N SER A 153 3.14 17.48 -6.24
CA SER A 153 2.53 16.41 -5.44
C SER A 153 1.26 15.89 -6.11
N PHE A 154 1.00 14.59 -5.97
CA PHE A 154 -0.25 13.94 -6.33
C PHE A 154 -1.12 13.73 -5.08
N SER A 155 -2.38 13.35 -5.30
CA SER A 155 -3.33 12.98 -4.24
C SER A 155 -4.00 11.64 -4.58
N GLY A 156 -4.92 11.18 -3.72
CA GLY A 156 -5.69 9.94 -3.89
C GLY A 156 -6.76 10.00 -4.99
N ASN A 157 -6.50 10.67 -6.11
CA ASN A 157 -7.47 10.94 -7.18
C ASN A 157 -7.07 10.35 -8.56
N ASP A 158 -6.15 9.39 -8.57
CA ASP A 158 -5.61 8.73 -9.76
C ASP A 158 -4.80 9.59 -10.74
N ALA A 159 -4.55 10.89 -10.49
CA ALA A 159 -3.79 11.72 -11.43
C ALA A 159 -2.42 11.12 -11.78
N VAL A 160 -1.73 10.49 -10.81
CA VAL A 160 -0.44 9.80 -11.03
C VAL A 160 -0.53 8.61 -12.00
N LYS A 161 -1.72 8.06 -12.23
CA LYS A 161 -1.95 6.89 -13.09
C LYS A 161 -2.14 7.25 -14.57
N TYR A 162 -2.05 8.53 -14.93
CA TYR A 162 -2.28 9.01 -16.29
C TYR A 162 -1.14 9.91 -16.78
N THR A 163 -0.59 9.59 -17.96
CA THR A 163 0.44 10.37 -18.62
C THR A 163 0.02 11.81 -18.89
N ALA A 164 -1.25 12.02 -19.24
CA ALA A 164 -1.84 13.32 -19.53
C ALA A 164 -1.84 14.26 -18.30
N ASN A 165 -1.84 13.68 -17.09
CA ASN A 165 -1.84 14.43 -15.83
C ASN A 165 -0.45 14.51 -15.18
N GLY A 166 0.61 14.26 -15.96
CA GLY A 166 1.99 14.23 -15.47
C GLY A 166 2.35 12.96 -14.68
N GLY A 167 1.47 11.97 -14.64
CA GLY A 167 1.69 10.65 -14.05
C GLY A 167 2.27 9.63 -15.04
N SER A 168 2.11 8.33 -14.80
CA SER A 168 2.52 7.24 -15.69
C SER A 168 1.34 6.29 -15.96
N ASN A 169 1.09 5.94 -17.22
CA ASN A 169 -0.01 5.05 -17.58
C ASN A 169 0.22 3.63 -17.04
N ALA A 170 -0.85 2.99 -16.59
CA ALA A 170 -0.81 1.60 -16.17
C ALA A 170 -0.44 0.67 -17.34
N TRP A 171 0.33 -0.37 -17.03
CA TRP A 171 0.40 -1.59 -17.84
C TRP A 171 -0.88 -2.42 -17.67
N PRO A 172 -1.17 -3.38 -18.56
CA PRO A 172 -2.38 -4.20 -18.51
C PRO A 172 -2.61 -4.83 -17.13
N ARG A 173 -3.75 -4.51 -16.51
CA ARG A 173 -4.05 -4.87 -15.11
C ARG A 173 -4.46 -6.33 -14.91
N ASP A 174 -4.72 -7.03 -16.00
CA ASP A 174 -4.95 -8.47 -16.06
C ASP A 174 -3.64 -9.28 -16.01
N SER A 175 -2.50 -8.64 -16.29
CA SER A 175 -1.19 -9.28 -16.36
C SER A 175 -0.16 -8.72 -15.35
N TYR A 176 -0.34 -7.48 -14.88
CA TYR A 176 0.63 -6.80 -14.03
C TYR A 176 -0.02 -6.10 -12.84
N LEU A 177 0.59 -6.27 -11.66
CA LEU A 177 0.39 -5.38 -10.53
C LEU A 177 1.17 -4.09 -10.77
N ASN A 178 0.43 -2.98 -10.91
CA ASN A 178 1.02 -1.67 -11.10
C ASN A 178 1.16 -0.95 -9.75
N ILE A 179 2.37 -0.52 -9.41
CA ILE A 179 2.67 0.26 -8.21
C ILE A 179 3.26 1.60 -8.62
N TRP A 180 2.66 2.70 -8.18
CA TRP A 180 3.19 4.04 -8.40
C TRP A 180 3.90 4.54 -7.15
N SER A 181 5.15 4.95 -7.30
CA SER A 181 5.91 5.69 -6.28
C SER A 181 5.98 7.15 -6.70
N CYS A 182 5.44 8.04 -5.87
CA CYS A 182 5.40 9.48 -6.13
C CYS A 182 5.26 10.25 -4.82
N ASN A 183 5.36 11.58 -4.90
CA ASN A 183 5.04 12.44 -3.76
C ASN A 183 3.52 12.56 -3.60
N LEU A 184 2.96 11.99 -2.52
CA LEU A 184 1.53 12.09 -2.18
C LEU A 184 1.21 13.24 -1.20
N GLY A 185 2.16 14.15 -1.00
CA GLY A 185 2.05 15.19 0.03
C GLY A 185 2.35 14.65 1.43
N SER A 186 1.96 15.40 2.46
CA SER A 186 2.32 15.08 3.85
C SER A 186 1.30 14.20 4.58
N SER A 187 0.06 14.15 4.09
CA SER A 187 -1.03 13.50 4.82
C SER A 187 -1.28 12.07 4.38
N LEU A 188 -0.89 11.65 3.17
CA LEU A 188 -1.26 10.36 2.60
C LEU A 188 -0.02 9.48 2.37
N LEU A 189 0.01 8.28 2.94
CA LEU A 189 1.11 7.32 2.73
C LEU A 189 0.89 6.47 1.48
N GLY A 190 -0.36 6.25 1.10
CA GLY A 190 -0.73 5.45 -0.06
C GLY A 190 -2.23 5.15 -0.10
N TYR A 191 -2.68 4.62 -1.22
CA TYR A 191 -4.03 4.10 -1.40
C TYR A 191 -3.99 2.96 -2.41
N ALA A 192 -4.95 2.06 -2.31
CA ALA A 192 -5.15 0.95 -3.23
C ALA A 192 -6.54 1.05 -3.87
N GLN A 193 -6.67 0.40 -5.02
CA GLN A 193 -7.96 0.21 -5.66
C GLN A 193 -8.45 -1.21 -5.35
N PHE A 194 -9.63 -1.32 -4.74
CA PHE A 194 -10.28 -2.60 -4.51
C PHE A 194 -10.56 -3.33 -5.83
N PRO A 195 -10.60 -4.68 -5.81
CA PRO A 195 -10.93 -5.47 -6.99
C PRO A 195 -12.18 -4.96 -7.71
N ARG A 196 -12.14 -5.02 -9.05
CA ARG A 196 -13.28 -4.77 -9.91
C ARG A 196 -13.54 -6.04 -10.67
N TRP A 197 -14.75 -6.57 -10.55
CA TRP A 197 -15.22 -7.66 -11.39
C TRP A 197 -15.47 -7.13 -12.80
N SER A 198 -14.83 -7.73 -13.81
CA SER A 198 -15.31 -7.67 -15.19
C SER A 198 -15.70 -9.07 -15.64
N ARG A 199 -16.94 -9.24 -16.10
CA ARG A 199 -17.45 -10.50 -16.68
C ARG A 199 -16.62 -10.99 -17.89
N SER A 200 -15.71 -10.18 -18.42
CA SER A 200 -14.79 -10.53 -19.52
C SER A 200 -13.65 -11.48 -19.11
N ASN A 201 -13.38 -11.63 -17.81
CA ASN A 201 -12.23 -12.39 -17.32
C ASN A 201 -12.65 -13.74 -16.74
N ARG A 202 -13.64 -14.39 -17.37
CA ARG A 202 -13.77 -15.84 -17.19
C ARG A 202 -12.44 -16.41 -17.71
N TRP A 203 -11.54 -16.77 -16.80
CA TRP A 203 -10.39 -17.62 -17.09
C TRP A 203 -10.96 -18.79 -17.87
N SER A 204 -10.83 -18.75 -19.19
CA SER A 204 -11.31 -19.82 -20.04
C SER A 204 -10.41 -20.99 -19.70
N GLY A 205 -10.93 -21.95 -18.95
CA GLY A 205 -10.22 -23.15 -18.54
C GLY A 205 -9.59 -23.84 -19.74
N ARG A 206 -8.35 -23.48 -20.06
CA ARG A 206 -7.45 -24.37 -20.78
C ARG A 206 -6.93 -25.34 -19.73
N SER A 207 -7.70 -26.42 -19.60
CA SER A 207 -7.16 -27.72 -19.22
C SER A 207 -5.79 -27.92 -19.87
N LEU A 208 -4.77 -28.14 -19.04
CA LEU A 208 -3.63 -28.93 -19.48
C LEU A 208 -4.08 -30.38 -19.71
#